data_AF-A0AAW1ZJU9-F1
#
_entry.id   AF-A0AAW1ZJU9-F1
#
_cell.length_a   1.000
_cell.length_b   1.000
_cell.length_c   1.000
_cell.angle_alpha   90.00
_cell.angle_beta   90.00
_cell.angle_gamma   90.00
#
_symmetry.space_group_name_H-M   'P 1'
#
loop_
_entity.id
_entity.type
_entity.pdbx_description
1 polymer ?
#
loop_
_entity_poly.entity_id
_entity_poly.type
_entity_poly.pdbx_seq_one_letter_code
_entity_poly.pdbx_strand_id
1 'polypeptide(L)'
;MEPQGPVIPWGHNFTIICSTESQYPGGSFHLFRESNITRSQTAVRHSASFSFPEAHCSHEGNYSCVYEVILSSRTFRSSSSEPLVITVTGTDVFFVFVLLIFKMVKMKFLKPFLFKAI
;
A
#
# COMPACT_ATOMS: atom_id res chain seq x y z
N MET A 1 2.03 -1.70 23.71
CA MET A 1 1.14 -2.61 22.97
C MET A 1 1.20 -2.14 21.53
N GLU A 2 1.99 -2.82 20.69
CA GLU A 2 2.11 -2.48 19.26
C GLU A 2 0.70 -2.52 18.65
N PRO A 3 0.21 -1.47 17.95
CA PRO A 3 -1.04 -1.60 17.25
C PRO A 3 -0.82 -2.62 16.13
N GLN A 4 -1.40 -3.81 16.27
CA GLN A 4 -1.45 -4.79 15.18
C GLN A 4 -2.35 -4.19 14.10
N GLY A 5 -1.75 -3.49 13.15
CA GLY A 5 -2.47 -2.93 12.03
C GLY A 5 -2.95 -4.02 11.06
N PRO A 6 -3.69 -3.66 10.01
CA PRO A 6 -4.31 -4.61 9.10
C PRO A 6 -3.28 -5.47 8.38
N VAL A 7 -3.51 -6.79 8.40
CA VAL A 7 -2.81 -7.75 7.56
C VAL A 7 -3.64 -7.99 6.30
N ILE A 8 -3.11 -7.60 5.14
CA ILE A 8 -3.81 -7.63 3.86
C ILE A 8 -3.17 -8.70 2.96
N PRO A 9 -3.94 -9.66 2.43
CA PRO A 9 -3.37 -10.64 1.50
C PRO A 9 -3.00 -9.99 0.16
N TRP A 10 -1.94 -10.48 -0.48
CA TRP A 10 -1.47 -10.05 -1.78
C TRP A 10 -2.61 -10.17 -2.81
N GLY A 11 -2.67 -9.22 -3.73
CA GLY A 11 -3.72 -9.17 -4.75
C GLY A 11 -5.07 -8.63 -4.26
N HIS A 12 -5.26 -8.42 -2.95
CA HIS A 12 -6.53 -7.93 -2.41
C HIS A 12 -6.62 -6.41 -2.44
N ASN A 13 -7.84 -5.91 -2.56
CA ASN A 13 -8.10 -4.49 -2.52
C ASN A 13 -8.25 -4.04 -1.06
N PHE A 14 -7.66 -2.89 -0.74
CA PHE A 14 -7.89 -2.23 0.53
C PHE A 14 -8.02 -0.72 0.35
N THR A 15 -8.58 -0.04 1.34
CA THR A 15 -8.75 1.41 1.32
C THR A 15 -8.35 1.97 2.67
N ILE A 16 -7.48 2.98 2.66
CA ILE A 16 -7.17 3.78 3.84
C ILE A 16 -8.10 4.97 3.85
N ILE A 17 -8.86 5.14 4.93
CA ILE A 17 -9.79 6.25 5.11
C ILE A 17 -9.21 7.20 6.14
N CYS A 18 -9.07 8.47 5.76
CA CYS A 18 -8.66 9.53 6.64
C CYS A 18 -9.84 10.47 6.85
N SER A 19 -10.12 10.79 8.11
CA SER A 19 -11.23 11.66 8.50
C SER A 19 -10.77 12.68 9.53
N THR A 20 -11.49 13.80 9.61
CA THR A 20 -11.25 14.83 10.62
C THR A 20 -12.57 15.34 11.18
N GLU A 21 -12.53 15.79 12.43
CA GLU A 21 -13.63 16.56 13.04
C GLU A 21 -13.56 18.05 12.69
N SER A 22 -12.65 18.45 11.79
CA SER A 22 -12.47 19.85 11.40
C SER A 22 -13.79 20.49 10.95
N GLN A 23 -14.09 21.66 11.50
CA GLN A 23 -15.28 22.45 11.16
C GLN A 23 -15.14 23.17 9.81
N TYR A 24 -13.96 23.10 9.18
CA TYR A 24 -13.67 23.82 7.94
C TYR A 24 -13.92 22.92 6.71
N PRO A 25 -14.93 23.24 5.88
CA PRO A 25 -15.16 22.52 4.63
C PRO A 25 -14.06 22.84 3.61
N GLY A 26 -13.83 21.93 2.67
CA GLY A 26 -13.06 22.24 1.45
C GLY A 26 -11.53 22.20 1.58
N GLY A 27 -10.98 21.29 2.40
CA GLY A 27 -9.54 20.97 2.41
C GLY A 27 -9.16 19.70 1.65
N SER A 28 -7.93 19.23 1.85
CA SER A 28 -7.38 17.99 1.29
C SER A 28 -6.65 17.18 2.35
N PHE A 29 -6.66 15.86 2.18
CA PHE A 29 -5.87 14.94 2.98
C PHE A 29 -4.62 14.51 2.20
N HIS A 30 -3.50 14.47 2.90
CA HIS A 30 -2.25 13.91 2.41
C HIS A 30 -1.96 12.62 3.15
N LEU A 31 -1.80 11.54 2.41
CA LEU A 31 -1.38 10.23 2.92
C LEU A 31 0.15 10.13 2.84
N PHE A 32 0.77 9.90 3.99
CA PHE A 32 2.19 9.67 4.14
C PHE A 32 2.45 8.18 4.34
N ARG A 33 3.57 7.70 3.80
CA ARG A 33 4.15 6.38 4.09
C ARG A 33 5.62 6.61 4.45
N GLU A 34 6.03 6.19 5.64
CA GLU A 34 7.41 6.38 6.14
C GLU A 34 7.90 7.83 5.96
N SER A 35 7.06 8.80 6.37
CA SER A 35 7.33 10.24 6.28
C SER A 35 7.38 10.84 4.87
N ASN A 36 7.15 10.06 3.82
CA ASN A 36 7.06 10.55 2.45
C ASN A 36 5.60 10.68 1.99
N ILE A 37 5.26 11.80 1.34
CA ILE A 37 3.93 11.97 0.74
C ILE A 37 3.78 10.95 -0.38
N THR A 38 2.75 10.12 -0.27
CA THR A 38 2.46 9.10 -1.29
C THR A 38 1.31 9.55 -2.19
N ARG A 39 0.22 10.05 -1.60
CA ARG A 39 -0.99 10.47 -2.33
C ARG A 39 -1.68 11.63 -1.63
N SER A 40 -2.44 12.43 -2.38
CA SER A 40 -3.28 13.53 -1.87
C SER A 40 -4.68 13.42 -2.46
N GLN A 41 -5.71 13.70 -1.66
CA GLN A 41 -7.11 13.73 -2.11
C GLN A 41 -7.92 14.81 -1.41
N THR A 42 -8.82 15.45 -2.15
CA THR A 42 -9.75 16.44 -1.61
C THR A 42 -10.71 15.79 -0.63
N ALA A 43 -11.02 16.51 0.46
CA ALA A 43 -11.95 16.04 1.45
C ALA A 43 -13.40 16.09 0.94
N VAL A 44 -14.08 14.95 1.01
CA VAL A 44 -15.53 14.82 0.81
C VAL A 44 -16.15 14.51 2.16
N ARG A 45 -17.02 15.41 2.66
CA ARG A 45 -17.63 15.29 4.00
C ARG A 45 -16.58 15.07 5.11
N HIS A 46 -15.52 15.90 5.11
CA HIS A 46 -14.41 15.85 6.07
C HIS A 46 -13.62 14.54 6.08
N SER A 47 -13.71 13.76 5.00
CA SER A 47 -12.98 12.50 4.85
C SER A 47 -12.40 12.34 3.45
N ALA A 48 -11.38 11.51 3.30
CA ALA A 48 -10.83 11.08 2.02
C ALA A 48 -10.53 9.58 2.05
N SER A 49 -10.71 8.91 0.92
CA SER A 49 -10.54 7.45 0.78
C SER A 49 -9.47 7.12 -0.24
N PHE A 50 -8.35 6.57 0.21
CA PHE A 50 -7.21 6.17 -0.63
C PHE A 50 -7.32 4.69 -0.98
N SER A 51 -7.76 4.39 -2.19
CA SER A 51 -7.93 3.01 -2.65
C SER A 51 -6.63 2.44 -3.21
N PHE A 52 -6.30 1.24 -2.77
CA PHE A 52 -5.19 0.43 -3.25
C PHE A 52 -5.78 -0.80 -3.94
N PRO A 53 -5.98 -0.74 -5.26
CA PRO A 53 -6.31 -1.93 -6.03
C PRO A 53 -5.06 -2.82 -6.00
N GLU A 54 -5.24 -4.09 -5.67
CA GLU A 54 -4.17 -5.09 -5.64
C GLU A 54 -3.04 -4.78 -4.63
N ALA A 55 -3.11 -5.38 -3.45
CA ALA A 55 -2.05 -5.25 -2.45
C ALA A 55 -0.76 -5.93 -2.92
N HIS A 56 0.37 -5.24 -2.73
CA HIS A 56 1.71 -5.70 -3.07
C HIS A 56 2.66 -5.39 -1.92
N CYS A 57 3.83 -6.05 -1.85
CA CYS A 57 4.81 -5.80 -0.79
C CYS A 57 5.31 -4.34 -0.77
N SER A 58 5.23 -3.62 -1.89
CA SER A 58 5.54 -2.18 -1.94
C SER A 58 4.49 -1.30 -1.23
N HIS A 59 3.30 -1.83 -0.94
CA HIS A 59 2.25 -1.17 -0.18
C HIS A 59 2.35 -1.44 1.33
N GLU A 60 3.33 -2.23 1.77
CA GLU A 60 3.64 -2.41 3.19
C GLU A 60 4.29 -1.14 3.77
N GLY A 61 4.01 -0.85 5.04
CA GLY A 61 4.67 0.23 5.77
C GLY A 61 3.78 0.93 6.79
N ASN A 62 4.34 1.99 7.38
CA ASN A 62 3.64 2.83 8.35
C ASN A 62 3.02 4.05 7.66
N TYR A 63 1.70 4.12 7.70
CA TYR A 63 0.90 5.17 7.09
C TYR A 63 0.41 6.19 8.11
N SER A 64 0.40 7.46 7.72
CA SER A 64 -0.26 8.51 8.49
C SER A 64 -0.92 9.55 7.59
N CYS A 65 -1.84 10.32 8.13
CA CYS A 65 -2.58 11.33 7.40
C CYS A 65 -2.44 12.73 8.01
N VAL A 66 -2.39 13.74 7.13
CA VAL A 66 -2.45 15.16 7.50
C VAL A 66 -3.54 15.83 6.68
N TYR A 67 -4.41 16.59 7.34
CA TYR A 67 -5.38 17.45 6.69
C TYR A 67 -4.79 18.83 6.44
N GLU A 68 -5.01 19.40 5.25
CA GLU A 68 -4.61 20.73 4.86
C GLU A 68 -5.81 21.52 4.34
N VAL A 69 -5.94 22.78 4.75
CA VAL A 69 -6.96 23.69 4.25
C VAL A 69 -6.38 25.09 4.05
N ILE A 70 -6.86 25.79 3.04
CA ILE A 70 -6.50 27.20 2.78
C ILE A 70 -7.64 28.08 3.28
N LEU A 71 -7.35 28.92 4.27
CA LEU A 71 -8.29 29.89 4.84
C LEU A 71 -7.68 31.28 4.74
N SER A 72 -8.40 32.23 4.14
CA SER A 72 -7.94 33.62 3.98
C SER A 72 -6.53 33.73 3.40
N SER A 73 -6.25 32.94 2.35
CA SER A 73 -4.95 32.87 1.66
C SER A 73 -3.79 32.34 2.52
N ARG A 74 -4.08 31.68 3.63
CA ARG A 74 -3.09 31.01 4.48
C ARG A 74 -3.37 29.52 4.55
N THR A 75 -2.30 28.73 4.52
CA THR A 75 -2.37 27.27 4.61
C THR A 75 -2.29 26.84 6.07
N PHE A 76 -3.26 26.04 6.50
CA PHE A 76 -3.31 25.41 7.82
C PHE A 76 -3.23 23.90 7.66
N ARG A 77 -2.40 23.27 8.49
CA ARG A 77 -2.22 21.82 8.52
C ARG A 77 -2.56 21.26 9.89
N SER A 78 -3.21 20.11 9.94
CA SER A 78 -3.41 19.37 11.18
C SER A 78 -2.10 18.75 11.67
N SER A 79 -2.10 18.23 12.90
CA SER A 79 -1.12 17.23 13.32
C SER A 79 -1.25 15.97 12.46
N SER A 80 -0.19 15.16 12.43
CA SER A 80 -0.25 13.81 11.86
C SER A 80 -1.24 12.95 12.65
N SER A 81 -1.98 12.08 11.97
CA SER A 81 -2.77 11.04 12.60
C SER A 81 -1.86 10.05 13.35
N GLU A 82 -2.49 9.25 14.22
CA GLU A 82 -1.87 8.03 14.72
C GLU A 82 -1.39 7.15 13.55
N PRO A 83 -0.23 6.50 13.71
CA PRO A 83 0.34 5.63 12.68
C PRO A 83 -0.49 4.36 12.47
N LEU A 84 -0.70 3.99 11.21
CA LEU A 84 -1.36 2.77 10.78
C LEU A 84 -0.36 1.87 10.06
N VAL A 85 0.02 0.76 10.69
CA VAL A 85 0.93 -0.22 10.10
C VAL A 85 0.16 -1.15 9.17
N ILE A 86 0.49 -1.15 7.88
CA ILE A 86 -0.07 -2.07 6.90
C ILE A 86 0.95 -3.17 6.64
N THR A 87 0.54 -4.42 6.77
CA THR A 87 1.37 -5.59 6.43
C THR A 87 0.75 -6.34 5.26
N VAL A 88 1.54 -6.69 4.24
CA VAL A 88 1.03 -7.46 3.11
C VAL A 88 1.53 -8.91 3.20
N THR A 89 0.61 -9.87 3.10
CA THR A 89 0.92 -11.30 3.25
C THR A 89 0.55 -12.12 2.03
N GLY A 90 1.21 -13.25 1.83
CA GLY A 90 0.96 -14.12 0.67
C GLY A 90 2.11 -14.11 -0.31
N THR A 91 2.10 -15.08 -1.22
CA THR A 91 3.16 -15.27 -2.21
C THR A 91 2.77 -14.59 -3.51
N ASP A 92 3.68 -13.80 -4.07
CA ASP A 92 3.51 -13.26 -5.41
C ASP A 92 3.41 -14.44 -6.38
N VAL A 93 2.20 -14.66 -6.91
CA VAL A 93 1.92 -15.78 -7.80
C VAL A 93 2.77 -15.67 -9.07
N PHE A 94 3.15 -14.45 -9.48
CA PHE A 94 4.12 -14.26 -10.56
C PHE A 94 5.47 -14.85 -10.19
N PHE A 95 5.98 -14.65 -8.98
CA PHE A 95 7.21 -15.31 -8.54
C PHE A 95 7.07 -16.83 -8.58
N VAL A 96 5.93 -17.38 -8.16
CA VAL A 96 5.69 -18.84 -8.22
C VAL A 96 5.67 -19.32 -9.66
N PHE A 97 4.95 -18.66 -10.57
CA PHE A 97 4.92 -19.00 -11.99
C PHE A 97 6.28 -18.84 -12.65
N VAL A 98 7.02 -17.79 -12.34
CA VAL A 98 8.39 -17.56 -12.81
C VAL A 98 9.29 -18.70 -12.33
N LEU A 99 9.25 -19.06 -11.04
CA LEU A 99 10.00 -20.21 -10.51
C LEU A 99 9.59 -21.52 -11.18
N LEU A 100 8.30 -21.74 -11.44
CA LEU A 100 7.81 -22.92 -12.16
C LEU A 100 8.31 -22.94 -13.61
N ILE A 101 8.28 -21.81 -14.32
CA ILE A 101 8.81 -21.67 -15.68
C ILE A 101 10.31 -21.90 -15.69
N PHE A 102 11.08 -21.27 -14.80
CA PHE A 102 12.52 -21.50 -14.66
C PHE A 102 12.82 -22.97 -14.34
N LYS A 103 12.03 -23.60 -13.47
CA LYS A 103 12.13 -25.04 -13.16
C LYS A 103 11.80 -25.91 -14.37
N MET A 104 10.78 -25.54 -15.16
CA MET A 104 10.42 -26.25 -16.39
C MET A 104 11.50 -26.12 -17.47
N VAL A 105 12.05 -24.92 -17.69
CA VAL A 105 13.13 -24.65 -18.64
C VAL A 105 14.40 -25.40 -18.23
N LYS A 106 14.79 -25.30 -16.96
CA LYS A 106 15.93 -26.03 -16.40
C LYS A 106 15.73 -27.55 -16.49
N MET A 107 14.51 -28.06 -16.25
CA MET A 107 14.19 -29.48 -16.37
C MET A 107 14.21 -29.97 -17.84
N LYS A 108 13.72 -29.16 -18.79
CA LYS A 108 13.84 -29.45 -20.23
C LYS A 108 15.30 -29.44 -20.71
N PHE A 109 16.18 -28.68 -20.07
CA PHE A 109 17.61 -28.63 -20.41
C PHE A 109 18.44 -29.71 -19.69
N LEU A 110 18.09 -30.08 -18.44
CA LEU A 110 18.75 -31.16 -17.69
C LEU A 110 18.37 -32.56 -18.19
N LYS A 111 17.09 -32.81 -18.50
CA LYS A 111 16.63 -34.11 -18.99
C LYS A 111 17.43 -34.64 -20.20
N PRO A 112 17.68 -33.87 -21.28
CA PRO A 112 18.45 -34.36 -22.42
C PRO A 112 19.94 -34.58 -22.11
N PHE A 113 20.48 -33.92 -21.08
CA PHE A 113 21.84 -34.18 -20.60
C PHE A 113 21.91 -35.48 -19.80
N LEU A 114 20.93 -35.73 -18.91
CA LEU A 114 20.83 -36.98 -18.14
C LEU A 114 20.55 -38.20 -19.02
N PHE A 115 19.66 -38.07 -20.02
CA PHE A 115 19.36 -39.16 -20.96
C PHE A 115 20.49 -39.48 -21.94
N LYS A 116 21.49 -38.61 -22.06
CA LYS A 116 22.69 -38.84 -22.89
C LYS A 116 23.90 -39.31 -22.08
N ALA A 117 23.82 -39.29 -20.74
CA ALA A 117 24.93 -39.63 -19.85
C ALA A 117 24.93 -41.10 -19.38
N ILE A 118 23.96 -41.91 -19.84
CA ILE A 118 23.85 -43.36 -19.66
C ILE A 118 23.86 -44.00 -21.04
#